data_AF-A0A8T3NPB2-F1
#
_entry.id   AF-A0A8T3NPB2-F1
#
_cell.length_a   1.000
_cell.length_b   1.000
_cell.length_c   1.000
_cell.angle_alpha   90.00
_cell.angle_beta   90.00
_cell.angle_gamma   90.00
#
_symmetry.space_group_name_H-M   'P 1'
#
loop_
_entity.id
_entity.type
_entity.pdbx_description
1 polymer ?
#
loop_
_entity_poly.entity_id
_entity_poly.type
_entity_poly.pdbx_seq_one_letter_code
_entity_poly.pdbx_strand_id
1 'polypeptide(L)'
;MPTITVADTKAKERLKQRSGGSVDARAPFREAIGTLQTGDYLEIRPEGRETMRGVKLNVTRAARETSVEVAYGETTDGALLVWPRAEPRRRRRST
;
A
#
# COMPACT_ATOMS: atom_id res chain seq x y z
N MET A 1 -19.38 17.34 14.27
CA MET A 1 -19.79 15.94 14.04
C MET A 1 -19.94 15.72 12.54
N PRO A 2 -19.50 14.59 11.97
CA PRO A 2 -19.70 14.31 10.55
C PRO A 2 -21.17 13.97 10.23
N THR A 3 -21.67 14.45 9.11
CA THR A 3 -23.00 14.07 8.57
C THR A 3 -22.83 12.89 7.62
N ILE A 4 -23.47 11.76 7.92
CA ILE A 4 -23.42 10.54 7.13
C ILE A 4 -24.79 10.30 6.50
N THR A 5 -24.87 10.21 5.18
CA THR A 5 -26.11 9.92 4.45
C THR A 5 -25.92 8.71 3.53
N VAL A 6 -26.97 7.90 3.36
CA VAL A 6 -27.00 6.77 2.43
C VAL A 6 -27.37 7.30 1.05
N ALA A 7 -26.51 7.06 0.06
CA ALA A 7 -26.71 7.54 -1.32
C ALA A 7 -27.16 6.41 -2.25
N ASP A 8 -27.90 6.77 -3.31
CA ASP A 8 -28.40 5.86 -4.34
C ASP A 8 -27.31 5.48 -5.37
N THR A 9 -27.62 4.52 -6.25
CA THR A 9 -26.66 4.04 -7.27
C THR A 9 -26.22 5.14 -8.24
N LYS A 10 -27.03 6.18 -8.46
CA LYS A 10 -26.70 7.36 -9.27
C LYS A 10 -25.61 8.23 -8.63
N ALA A 11 -25.42 8.16 -7.32
CA ALA A 11 -24.29 8.84 -6.67
C ALA A 11 -22.93 8.36 -7.19
N LYS A 12 -22.84 7.12 -7.69
CA LYS A 12 -21.64 6.56 -8.30
C LYS A 12 -21.21 7.30 -9.58
N GLU A 13 -22.16 7.85 -10.33
CA GLU A 13 -21.90 8.59 -11.57
C GLU A 13 -21.19 9.92 -11.29
N ARG A 14 -21.36 10.48 -10.09
CA ARG A 14 -20.68 11.69 -9.62
C ARG A 14 -19.26 11.43 -9.11
N LEU A 15 -18.85 10.16 -9.02
CA LEU A 15 -17.50 9.82 -8.61
C LEU A 15 -16.55 10.31 -9.71
N LYS A 16 -15.78 11.37 -9.42
CA LYS A 16 -14.65 11.72 -10.29
C LYS A 16 -13.81 10.46 -10.48
N GLN A 17 -13.69 10.01 -11.72
CA GLN A 17 -12.64 9.06 -12.09
C GLN A 17 -11.33 9.77 -11.81
N ARG A 18 -10.83 9.64 -10.58
CA ARG A 18 -9.44 9.94 -10.30
C ARG A 18 -8.71 8.93 -11.14
N SER A 19 -8.08 9.39 -12.23
CA SER A 19 -7.10 8.63 -12.99
C SER A 19 -6.25 7.93 -11.95
N GLY A 20 -6.48 6.61 -11.80
CA GLY A 20 -5.82 5.84 -10.77
C GLY A 20 -4.35 6.09 -11.00
N GLY A 21 -3.61 6.54 -9.97
CA GLY A 21 -2.17 6.74 -10.08
C GLY A 21 -1.61 5.55 -10.86
N SER A 22 -1.05 5.85 -12.05
CA SER A 22 -0.85 4.88 -13.11
C SER A 22 -0.29 3.59 -12.52
N VAL A 23 -0.82 2.44 -12.95
CA VAL A 23 -0.26 1.13 -12.58
C VAL A 23 1.26 1.14 -12.81
N ASP A 24 1.74 1.89 -13.81
CA ASP A 24 3.15 2.12 -14.11
C ASP A 24 3.92 2.87 -13.01
N ALA A 25 3.32 3.88 -12.36
CA ALA A 25 3.97 4.60 -11.26
C ALA A 25 4.18 3.71 -10.03
N ARG A 26 3.53 2.53 -9.99
CA ARG A 26 3.70 1.52 -8.93
C ARG A 26 4.66 0.40 -9.29
N ALA A 27 5.14 0.34 -10.53
CA ALA A 27 6.12 -0.65 -10.98
C ALA A 27 7.35 -0.76 -10.05
N PRO A 28 8.03 0.34 -9.64
CA PRO A 28 9.22 0.21 -8.79
C PRO A 28 8.90 -0.38 -7.42
N PHE A 29 7.74 -0.06 -6.82
CA PHE A 29 7.32 -0.65 -5.55
C PHE A 29 7.01 -2.14 -5.68
N ARG A 30 6.43 -2.58 -6.81
CA ARG A 30 6.13 -4.00 -7.03
C ARG A 30 7.39 -4.81 -7.21
N GLU A 31 8.33 -4.33 -8.02
CA GLU A 31 9.59 -5.02 -8.24
C GLU A 31 10.36 -5.15 -6.93
N ALA A 32 10.49 -4.05 -6.17
CA ALA A 32 11.18 -4.06 -4.88
C ALA A 32 10.50 -4.94 -3.82
N ILE A 33 9.16 -4.95 -3.75
CA ILE A 33 8.43 -5.78 -2.77
C ILE A 33 8.39 -7.25 -3.19
N GLY A 34 8.34 -7.54 -4.48
CA GLY A 34 8.35 -8.92 -4.99
C GLY A 34 9.64 -9.66 -4.69
N THR A 35 10.76 -8.95 -4.48
CA THR A 35 12.07 -9.54 -4.17
C THR A 35 12.41 -9.55 -2.68
N LEU A 36 11.62 -8.90 -1.83
CA LEU A 36 11.85 -8.81 -0.37
C LEU A 36 11.78 -10.19 0.30
N GLN A 37 12.86 -10.61 0.97
CA GLN A 37 12.94 -11.84 1.74
C GLN A 37 12.97 -11.58 3.26
N THR A 38 12.71 -12.63 4.05
CA THR A 38 12.76 -12.53 5.51
C THR A 38 14.15 -12.08 5.97
N GLY A 39 14.21 -10.96 6.69
CA GLY A 39 15.46 -10.34 7.13
C GLY A 39 15.87 -9.11 6.33
N ASP A 40 15.26 -8.90 5.16
CA ASP A 40 15.47 -7.71 4.34
C ASP A 40 14.61 -6.54 4.84
N TYR A 41 15.17 -5.34 4.69
CA TYR A 41 14.50 -4.07 4.95
C TYR A 41 14.67 -3.16 3.75
N LEU A 42 13.55 -2.66 3.24
CA LEU A 42 13.51 -1.70 2.16
C LEU A 42 13.31 -0.30 2.76
N GLU A 43 14.25 0.62 2.52
CA GLU A 43 14.10 2.03 2.88
C GLU A 43 13.57 2.81 1.67
N ILE A 44 12.41 3.46 1.84
CA ILE A 44 11.81 4.30 0.80
C ILE A 44 11.77 5.74 1.28
N ARG A 45 12.32 6.66 0.49
CA ARG A 45 12.18 8.10 0.73
C ARG A 45 11.17 8.69 -0.26
N PRO A 46 10.19 9.48 0.21
CA PRO A 46 9.30 10.20 -0.69
C PRO A 46 10.12 11.16 -1.56
N GLU A 47 9.87 11.18 -2.87
CA GLU A 47 10.56 12.09 -3.80
C GLU A 47 9.64 13.22 -4.28
N GLY A 48 10.22 14.40 -4.49
CA GLY A 48 9.54 15.57 -5.06
C GLY A 48 8.32 16.04 -4.24
N ARG A 49 7.12 15.80 -4.78
CA ARG A 49 5.84 16.18 -4.13
C ARG A 49 5.09 15.00 -3.52
N GLU A 50 5.72 13.81 -3.46
CA GLU A 50 5.10 12.68 -2.79
C GLU A 50 4.97 12.93 -1.29
N THR A 51 3.82 12.53 -0.75
CA THR A 51 3.60 12.55 0.70
C THR A 51 3.87 11.16 1.26
N MET A 52 4.33 11.08 2.51
CA MET A 52 4.52 9.79 3.20
C MET A 52 3.27 8.92 3.17
N ARG A 53 2.08 9.55 3.29
CA ARG A 53 0.79 8.86 3.14
C ARG A 53 0.61 8.24 1.75
N GLY A 54 1.02 8.95 0.70
CA GLY A 54 1.00 8.46 -0.68
C GLY A 54 1.93 7.25 -0.86
N VAL A 55 3.15 7.34 -0.35
CA VAL A 55 4.14 6.25 -0.38
C VAL A 55 3.59 5.00 0.33
N LYS A 56 3.10 5.14 1.56
CA LYS A 56 2.47 4.03 2.32
C LYS A 56 1.33 3.37 1.55
N LEU A 57 0.50 4.16 0.87
CA LEU A 57 -0.60 3.66 0.07
C LEU A 57 -0.10 2.86 -1.15
N ASN A 58 0.92 3.35 -1.83
CA ASN A 58 1.55 2.66 -2.97
C ASN A 58 2.20 1.35 -2.54
N VAL A 59 2.96 1.35 -1.43
CA VAL A 59 3.55 0.15 -0.83
C VAL A 59 2.48 -0.89 -0.49
N THR A 60 1.41 -0.48 0.21
CA THR A 60 0.32 -1.39 0.59
C THR A 60 -0.37 -2.01 -0.64
N ARG A 61 -0.53 -1.25 -1.72
CA ARG A 61 -1.12 -1.73 -2.96
C ARG A 61 -0.18 -2.67 -3.71
N ALA A 62 1.09 -2.30 -3.84
CA ALA A 62 2.10 -3.11 -4.49
C ALA A 62 2.29 -4.46 -3.78
N ALA A 63 2.31 -4.48 -2.44
CA ALA A 63 2.35 -5.70 -1.64
C ALA A 63 1.16 -6.65 -1.91
N ARG A 64 -0.05 -6.09 -2.07
CA ARG A 64 -1.24 -6.88 -2.47
C ARG A 64 -1.12 -7.43 -3.88
N GLU A 65 -0.52 -6.69 -4.80
CA GLU A 65 -0.32 -7.12 -6.19
C GLU A 65 0.74 -8.22 -6.29
N THR A 66 1.76 -8.21 -5.43
CA THR A 66 2.81 -9.24 -5.39
C THR A 66 2.50 -10.40 -4.43
N SER A 67 1.33 -10.39 -3.78
CA SER A 67 0.93 -11.38 -2.76
C SER A 67 1.90 -11.50 -1.57
N VAL A 68 2.68 -10.46 -1.29
CA VAL A 68 3.59 -10.39 -0.14
C VAL A 68 2.91 -9.62 0.98
N GLU A 69 2.85 -10.20 2.19
CA GLU A 69 2.47 -9.41 3.35
C GLU A 69 3.67 -8.63 3.87
N VAL A 70 3.54 -7.31 3.96
CA VAL A 70 4.58 -6.42 4.48
C VAL A 70 4.10 -5.64 5.69
N ALA A 71 5.01 -5.34 6.59
CA ALA A 71 4.87 -4.33 7.62
C ALA A 71 5.73 -3.11 7.27
N TYR A 72 5.40 -1.95 7.83
CA TYR A 72 6.17 -0.73 7.61
C TYR A 72 6.16 0.20 8.82
N GLY A 73 7.20 1.03 8.94
CA GLY A 73 7.37 2.05 9.96
C GLY A 73 8.05 3.30 9.40
N GLU A 74 7.66 4.47 9.89
CA GLU A 74 8.36 5.72 9.55
C GLU A 74 9.60 5.86 10.45
N THR A 75 10.74 6.24 9.87
CA THR A 75 11.94 6.60 10.62
C THR A 75 11.87 8.08 11.02
N THR A 76 12.71 8.47 11.99
CA THR A 76 12.87 9.88 12.41
C THR A 76 13.30 10.79 11.26
N ASP A 77 13.99 10.22 10.27
CA ASP A 77 14.60 10.96 9.17
C ASP A 77 13.64 11.10 7.97
N GLY A 78 12.37 10.69 8.14
CA GLY A 78 11.33 10.84 7.12
C GLY A 78 11.39 9.78 6.01
N ALA A 79 12.02 8.63 6.28
CA ALA A 79 11.96 7.46 5.40
C ALA A 79 10.90 6.46 5.88
N LEU A 80 10.43 5.61 4.97
CA LEU A 80 9.57 4.48 5.27
C LEU A 80 10.41 3.20 5.19
N LEU A 81 10.59 2.52 6.32
CA LEU A 81 11.13 1.17 6.34
C LEU A 81 10.00 0.17 6.09
N VAL A 82 10.21 -0.76 5.18
CA VAL A 82 9.27 -1.83 4.81
C VAL A 82 9.96 -3.17 4.91
N TRP A 83 9.32 -4.15 5.53
CA TRP A 83 9.86 -5.51 5.69
C TRP A 83 8.74 -6.55 5.54
N PRO A 84 9.04 -7.78 5.10
CA PRO A 84 8.03 -8.83 5.05
C PRO A 84 7.53 -9.14 6.45
N ARG A 85 6.22 -9.25 6.58
CA ARG A 85 5.61 -9.77 7.79
C ARG A 85 5.90 -11.26 7.83
N ALA A 86 6.52 -11.74 8.91
CA ALA A 86 6.64 -13.18 9.14
C ALA A 86 5.24 -13.81 8.96
N GLU A 87 5.17 -14.83 8.11
CA GLU A 87 3.99 -15.40 7.46
C GLU A 87 2.69 -15.22 8.29
N PRO A 88 1.59 -14.73 7.69
CA PRO A 88 0.31 -14.81 8.37
C PRO A 88 0.06 -16.28 8.65
N ARG A 89 -0.02 -16.66 9.93
CA ARG A 89 -0.53 -17.97 10.35
C ARG A 89 -1.87 -18.17 9.63
N ARG A 90 -1.86 -18.86 8.48
CA ARG A 90 -3.06 -19.31 7.80
C ARG A 90 -3.80 -20.11 8.86
N ARG A 91 -4.88 -19.55 9.41
CA ARG A 91 -5.82 -20.30 10.23
C ARG A 91 -6.28 -21.45 9.35
N ARG A 92 -5.71 -22.63 9.56
CA ARG A 92 -6.24 -23.90 9.06
C ARG A 92 -7.67 -23.97 9.57
N ARG A 93 -8.63 -23.65 8.72
CA ARG A 93 -10.01 -24.07 8.92
C ARG A 93 -10.00 -25.55 8.57
N SER A 94 -9.70 -26.40 9.57
CA SER A 94 -10.04 -27.80 9.51
C SER A 94 -11.56 -27.86 9.38
N THR A 95 -12.02 -28.40 8.25
CA THR A 95 -13.41 -28.82 8.07
C THR A 95 -13.36 -30.30 7.80
#